data_AF-A0A7R9XNF5-F1
#
_entry.id   AF-A0A7R9XNF5-F1
#
_cell.length_a   1.000
_cell.length_b   1.000
_cell.length_c   1.000
_cell.angle_alpha   90.00
_cell.angle_beta   90.00
_cell.angle_gamma   90.00
#
_symmetry.space_group_name_H-M   'P 1'
#
loop_
_entity.id
_entity.type
_entity.pdbx_description
1 polymer ?
#
loop_
_entity_poly.entity_id
_entity_poly.type
_entity_poly.pdbx_seq_one_letter_code
_entity_poly.pdbx_strand_id
1 'polypeptide(L)'
;VDSIRSHFGSSHRGSRAAASCQSPRAPLGRPPPTMPKQITEIRQFLQIARRKDARSVKIKKNGASTKFKIRCSSYLYTLIMADKSKADKLKQSLPPSLQKKEI
;
A
#
# COMPACT_ATOMS: atom_id res chain seq x y z
N VAL A 1 -31.20 48.18 -49.16
CA VAL A 1 -31.11 46.80 -49.69
C VAL A 1 -29.94 46.18 -48.94
N ASP A 2 -30.08 45.37 -47.90
CA ASP A 2 -30.94 44.21 -47.63
C ASP A 2 -31.06 44.14 -46.08
N SER A 3 -32.22 44.25 -45.44
CA SER A 3 -33.26 43.24 -45.22
C SER A 3 -32.79 41.88 -44.65
N ILE A 4 -33.05 41.70 -43.35
CA ILE A 4 -33.63 40.49 -42.70
C ILE A 4 -32.76 39.23 -42.55
N ARG A 5 -32.76 38.68 -41.31
CA ARG A 5 -32.99 37.27 -40.90
C ARG A 5 -32.04 36.83 -39.78
N SER A 6 -32.35 36.01 -38.78
CA SER A 6 -33.53 35.68 -37.97
C SER A 6 -33.00 34.84 -36.78
N HIS A 7 -33.80 34.75 -35.71
CA HIS A 7 -33.59 33.99 -34.47
C HIS A 7 -33.17 32.52 -34.62
N PHE A 8 -32.42 32.03 -33.62
CA PHE A 8 -32.63 30.85 -32.75
C PHE A 8 -31.28 30.61 -32.02
N GLY A 9 -31.10 30.31 -30.74
CA GLY A 9 -31.93 29.74 -29.69
C GLY A 9 -30.99 28.88 -28.80
N SER A 10 -31.31 28.80 -27.50
CA SER A 10 -30.92 27.73 -26.57
C SER A 10 -29.58 27.78 -25.81
N SER A 11 -29.66 28.33 -24.59
CA SER A 11 -29.66 27.56 -23.33
C SER A 11 -28.67 26.39 -23.19
N HIS A 12 -27.64 26.56 -22.36
CA HIS A 12 -27.17 25.50 -21.47
C HIS A 12 -26.76 26.05 -20.09
N ARG A 13 -27.55 25.65 -19.10
CA ARG A 13 -27.22 25.61 -17.67
C ARG A 13 -25.91 24.83 -17.44
N GLY A 14 -25.12 25.23 -16.45
CA GLY A 14 -24.01 24.41 -15.99
C GLY A 14 -23.19 25.01 -14.85
N SER A 15 -23.75 24.96 -13.64
CA SER A 15 -23.18 25.38 -12.37
C SER A 15 -21.75 24.85 -12.12
N ARG A 16 -20.76 25.74 -11.91
CA ARG A 16 -19.46 25.39 -11.32
C ARG A 16 -19.52 25.70 -9.83
N ALA A 17 -20.05 24.75 -9.04
CA ALA A 17 -19.89 24.77 -7.59
C ALA A 17 -18.42 24.48 -7.25
N ALA A 18 -17.72 25.48 -6.71
CA ALA A 18 -16.37 25.33 -6.20
C ALA A 18 -16.40 24.54 -4.88
N ALA A 19 -15.81 23.35 -4.94
CA ALA A 19 -15.25 22.52 -3.88
C ALA A 19 -15.35 23.04 -2.43
N SER A 20 -16.40 22.63 -1.72
CA SER A 20 -16.40 22.51 -0.27
C SER A 20 -16.34 21.02 0.12
N CYS A 21 -15.18 20.40 -0.03
CA CYS A 21 -14.93 19.06 0.48
C CYS A 21 -13.60 19.06 1.24
N GLN A 22 -13.58 19.77 2.37
CA GLN A 22 -12.65 19.43 3.44
C GLN A 22 -13.12 18.09 4.01
N SER A 23 -12.48 17.02 3.53
CA SER A 23 -12.71 15.64 3.97
C SER A 23 -12.68 15.56 5.50
N PRO A 24 -13.67 14.93 6.16
CA PRO A 24 -13.60 14.67 7.58
C PRO A 24 -12.42 13.72 7.84
N ARG A 25 -11.47 14.15 8.68
CA ARG A 25 -10.41 13.27 9.20
C ARG A 25 -11.09 12.14 9.98
N ALA A 26 -11.04 10.94 9.44
CA ALA A 26 -11.60 9.75 10.07
C ALA A 26 -10.98 9.52 11.47
N PRO A 27 -11.77 9.05 12.46
CA PRO A 27 -11.29 8.80 13.80
C PRO A 27 -10.31 7.62 13.79
N LEU A 28 -9.16 7.80 14.42
CA LEU A 28 -8.11 6.79 14.57
C LEU A 28 -8.60 5.69 15.53
N GLY A 29 -9.43 4.78 15.01
CA GLY A 29 -9.67 3.48 15.64
C GLY A 29 -8.34 2.75 15.73
N ARG A 30 -7.69 2.82 16.90
CA ARG A 30 -6.43 2.13 17.19
C ARG A 30 -6.66 0.63 16.94
N PRO A 31 -5.99 0.00 15.95
CA PRO A 31 -6.15 -1.43 15.73
C PRO A 31 -5.66 -2.20 16.97
N PRO A 32 -6.30 -3.33 17.32
CA PRO A 32 -5.92 -4.14 18.47
C PRO A 32 -4.43 -4.53 18.40
N PRO A 33 -3.78 -4.78 19.55
CA PRO A 33 -2.38 -5.20 19.59
C PRO A 33 -2.21 -6.47 18.76
N THR A 34 -1.55 -6.32 17.60
CA THR A 34 -1.45 -7.41 16.65
C THR A 34 -0.46 -8.43 17.19
N MET A 35 -0.95 -9.60 17.60
CA MET A 35 -0.08 -10.72 17.99
C MET A 35 0.82 -11.08 16.80
N PRO A 36 2.16 -10.98 16.94
CA PRO A 36 3.07 -11.30 15.86
C PRO A 36 3.05 -12.80 15.58
N LYS A 37 3.14 -13.17 14.30
CA LYS A 37 3.26 -14.57 13.86
C LYS A 37 4.63 -14.79 13.25
N GLN A 38 5.28 -15.89 13.63
CA GLN A 38 6.53 -16.31 13.03
C GLN A 38 6.26 -17.24 11.84
N ILE A 39 7.03 -17.05 10.77
CA ILE A 39 7.07 -17.95 9.62
C ILE A 39 8.44 -18.62 9.63
N THR A 40 8.47 -19.94 9.49
CA THR A 40 9.70 -20.72 9.34
C THR A 40 10.08 -20.89 7.87
N GLU A 41 9.08 -21.09 6.99
CA GLU A 41 9.27 -21.44 5.59
C GLU A 41 9.33 -20.24 4.64
N ILE A 42 10.32 -20.26 3.73
CA ILE A 42 10.49 -19.21 2.71
C ILE A 42 9.32 -19.19 1.72
N ARG A 43 8.79 -20.35 1.32
CA ARG A 43 7.66 -20.46 0.38
C ARG A 43 6.43 -19.75 0.91
N GLN A 44 6.11 -19.97 2.18
CA GLN A 44 4.97 -19.33 2.86
C GLN A 44 5.16 -17.80 2.93
N PHE A 45 6.39 -17.33 3.17
CA PHE A 45 6.71 -15.91 3.18
C PHE A 45 6.45 -15.24 1.82
N LEU A 46 6.90 -15.85 0.71
CA LEU A 46 6.68 -15.31 -0.63
C LEU A 46 5.19 -15.28 -1.01
N GLN A 47 4.42 -16.29 -0.57
CA GLN A 47 2.97 -16.30 -0.76
C GLN A 47 2.30 -15.13 -0.02
N ILE A 48 2.74 -14.82 1.20
CA ILE A 48 2.22 -13.69 1.99
C ILE A 48 2.61 -12.34 1.37
N ALA A 49 3.84 -12.21 0.87
CA ALA A 49 4.31 -10.98 0.23
C ALA A 49 3.51 -10.61 -1.03
N ARG A 50 2.92 -11.59 -1.72
CA ARG A 50 2.11 -11.39 -2.94
C ARG A 50 0.63 -11.14 -2.66
N ARG A 51 0.16 -11.33 -1.41
CA ARG A 51 -1.26 -11.13 -1.09
C ARG A 51 -1.60 -9.64 -1.03
N LYS A 52 -2.84 -9.32 -1.39
CA LYS A 52 -3.42 -7.96 -1.39
C LYS A 52 -3.44 -7.26 -0.01
N ASP A 53 -3.31 -8.02 1.07
CA ASP A 53 -3.33 -7.49 2.44
C ASP A 53 -1.94 -7.05 2.92
N ALA A 54 -0.86 -7.43 2.22
CA ALA A 54 0.49 -6.99 2.51
C ALA A 54 0.67 -5.53 2.10
N ARG A 55 0.99 -4.67 3.08
CA ARG A 55 1.13 -3.22 2.87
C ARG A 55 2.58 -2.77 2.75
N SER A 56 3.45 -3.32 3.61
CA SER A 56 4.87 -2.99 3.64
C SER A 56 5.70 -4.11 4.24
N VAL A 57 6.99 -4.14 3.89
CA VAL A 57 7.97 -5.05 4.48
C VAL A 57 9.04 -4.22 5.15
N LYS A 58 9.28 -4.50 6.43
CA LYS A 58 10.43 -3.99 7.17
C LYS A 58 11.53 -5.03 7.16
N ILE A 59 12.67 -4.72 6.58
CA ILE A 59 13.85 -5.59 6.57
C ILE A 59 14.75 -5.08 7.68
N LYS A 60 14.84 -5.86 8.77
CA LYS A 60 15.73 -5.56 9.89
C LYS A 60 16.96 -6.45 9.78
N LYS A 61 18.12 -5.85 9.52
CA LYS A 61 19.39 -6.56 9.55
C LYS A 61 19.89 -6.60 10.99
N ASN A 62 20.15 -7.80 11.50
CA ASN A 62 20.90 -8.02 12.72
C ASN A 62 22.27 -8.61 12.33
N GLY A 63 23.30 -8.44 13.16
CA GLY A 63 24.66 -8.90 12.84
C GLY A 63 24.73 -10.37 12.38
N ALA A 64 23.97 -11.24 13.06
CA ALA A 64 23.91 -12.68 12.81
C ALA A 64 22.67 -13.15 12.01
N SER A 65 21.64 -12.32 11.84
CA SER A 65 20.40 -12.75 11.18
C SER A 65 19.62 -11.58 10.59
N THR A 66 18.94 -11.80 9.47
CA THR A 66 18.03 -10.82 8.87
C THR A 66 16.59 -11.19 9.19
N LYS A 67 15.81 -10.24 9.68
CA LYS A 67 14.39 -10.41 9.99
C LYS A 67 13.55 -9.67 8.97
N PHE A 68 12.75 -10.41 8.20
CA PHE A 68 11.78 -9.85 7.27
C PHE A 68 10.43 -9.75 7.94
N LYS A 69 9.93 -8.53 8.15
CA LYS A 69 8.68 -8.26 8.85
C LYS A 69 7.65 -7.70 7.89
N ILE A 70 6.67 -8.50 7.47
CA ILE A 70 5.57 -8.06 6.62
C ILE A 70 4.45 -7.50 7.50
N ARG A 71 3.99 -6.28 7.18
CA ARG A 71 2.77 -5.73 7.75
C ARG A 71 1.58 -6.12 6.87
N CYS A 72 0.72 -6.98 7.41
CA CYS A 72 -0.58 -7.27 6.84
C CYS A 72 -1.67 -6.41 7.52
N SER A 73 -2.93 -6.57 7.10
CA SER A 73 -4.06 -5.86 7.70
C SER A 73 -4.17 -6.08 9.23
N SER A 74 -4.06 -7.33 9.68
CA SER A 74 -4.31 -7.69 11.09
C SER A 74 -3.07 -8.19 11.84
N TYR A 75 -2.05 -8.72 11.13
CA TYR A 75 -0.90 -9.37 11.76
C TYR A 75 0.41 -8.82 11.23
N LEU A 76 1.46 -8.98 12.03
CA LEU A 76 2.84 -8.82 11.60
C LEU A 76 3.46 -10.21 11.45
N TYR A 77 3.90 -10.54 10.25
CA TYR A 77 4.60 -11.80 9.98
C TYR A 77 6.09 -11.58 9.99
N THR A 78 6.84 -12.40 10.73
CA THR A 78 8.29 -12.33 10.78
C THR A 78 8.91 -13.62 10.25
N LEU A 79 9.77 -13.51 9.24
CA LEU A 79 10.70 -14.56 8.84
C LEU A 79 12.09 -14.20 9.36
N ILE A 80 12.76 -15.15 10.02
CA ILE A 80 14.14 -15.00 10.49
C ILE A 80 15.04 -15.82 9.58
N MET A 81 16.07 -15.21 9.02
CA MET A 81 17.02 -15.87 8.13
C MET A 81 18.44 -15.62 8.63
N ALA A 82 19.18 -16.68 8.94
CA ALA A 82 20.58 -16.58 9.38
C ALA A 82 21.51 -16.22 8.20
N ASP A 83 21.26 -16.81 7.03
CA ASP A 83 22.09 -16.65 5.84
C ASP A 83 21.91 -15.28 5.17
N LYS A 84 22.96 -14.44 5.19
CA LYS A 84 22.96 -13.12 4.54
C LYS A 84 22.77 -13.21 3.02
N SER A 85 23.50 -14.13 2.36
CA SER A 85 23.44 -14.29 0.91
C SER A 85 22.04 -14.73 0.41
N LYS A 86 21.32 -15.55 1.19
CA LYS A 86 19.94 -15.94 0.85
C LYS A 86 18.98 -14.78 1.13
N ALA A 87 19.23 -14.00 2.17
CA ALA A 87 18.42 -12.83 2.50
C ALA A 87 18.47 -11.79 1.38
N ASP A 88 19.65 -11.52 0.81
CA ASP A 88 19.78 -10.55 -0.29
C ASP A 88 19.03 -11.00 -1.56
N LYS A 89 19.08 -12.30 -1.88
CA LYS A 89 18.26 -12.88 -2.96
C LYS A 89 16.77 -12.72 -2.67
N LEU A 90 16.34 -12.96 -1.42
CA LEU A 90 14.95 -12.80 -1.01
C LEU A 90 14.48 -11.34 -1.17
N LYS A 91 15.33 -10.36 -0.85
CA LYS A 91 15.02 -8.91 -1.04
C LYS A 91 14.72 -8.58 -2.51
N GLN A 92 15.44 -9.22 -3.44
CA GLN A 92 15.24 -9.07 -4.89
C GLN A 92 13.96 -9.76 -5.37
N SER A 93 13.62 -10.93 -4.82
CA SER A 93 12.39 -11.66 -5.18
C SER A 93 11.09 -11.00 -4.68
N LEU A 94 11.17 -10.02 -3.78
CA LEU A 94 10.00 -9.29 -3.29
C LEU A 94 9.39 -8.42 -4.41
N PRO A 95 8.05 -8.46 -4.60
CA PRO A 95 7.39 -7.69 -5.63
C PRO A 95 7.66 -6.19 -5.47
N PRO A 96 7.93 -5.46 -6.57
CA PRO A 96 8.26 -4.03 -6.53
C PRO A 96 7.07 -3.14 -6.08
N SER A 97 5.84 -3.65 -6.19
CA SER A 97 4.62 -2.97 -5.72
C SER A 97 4.53 -2.87 -4.19
N LEU A 98 5.32 -3.67 -3.47
CA LEU A 98 5.30 -3.74 -2.01
C LEU A 98 6.36 -2.80 -1.43
N GLN A 99 5.96 -1.87 -0.56
CA GLN A 99 6.88 -0.89 0.02
C GLN A 99 7.94 -1.57 0.91
N LYS A 100 9.21 -1.39 0.58
CA LYS A 100 10.36 -1.95 1.30
C LYS A 100 10.97 -0.87 2.19
N LYS A 101 11.03 -1.09 3.51
CA LYS A 101 11.71 -0.21 4.47
C LYS A 101 12.84 -0.96 5.16
N GLU A 102 14.06 -0.52 4.94
CA GLU A 102 15.24 -1.05 5.61
C GLU A 102 15.47 -0.31 6.93
N ILE A 103 15.72 -1.06 8.01
CA ILE A 103 15.94 -0.56 9.38
C ILE A 103 17.14 -1.28 9.99
#